data_AF-A0A0G1I9A2-F1
#
_entry.id   AF-A0A0G1I9A2-F1
#
_cell.length_a   1.000
_cell.length_b   1.000
_cell.length_c   1.000
_cell.angle_alpha   90.00
_cell.angle_beta   90.00
_cell.angle_gamma   90.00
#
_symmetry.space_group_name_H-M   'P 1'
#
loop_
_entity.id
_entity.type
_entity.pdbx_description
1 polymer ?
#
loop_
_entity_poly.entity_id
_entity_poly.type
_entity_poly.pdbx_seq_one_letter_code
_entity_poly.pdbx_strand_id
1 'polypeptide(L)'
;MTEKRKIETSALPENTAESVRLIQREIEKIVSEDIKEFTYQAFAEVDEHFWTAPASSSGKYHPPEDNGEGGLVRHVVKGVVVVEQFGRRAKFTLREIDLGISAFLLHDTCKNGVVWTSSNTDYTHGLIAAKWLEKFDLADAMAKEQILSAVRYHMAPWCYAVSPYDERPYTKQEMNQNLDELTRAMYPTRVEKAVQEADYWSSRQSMSYFPGVAVDFKSL
;
A
#
# COMPACT_ATOMS: atom_id res chain seq x y z
N MET A 1 -11.14 -26.18 -11.99
CA MET A 1 -12.30 -25.27 -12.05
C MET A 1 -12.45 -24.67 -10.67
N THR A 2 -11.69 -23.62 -10.39
CA THR A 2 -11.74 -22.94 -9.10
C THR A 2 -12.84 -21.89 -9.22
N GLU A 3 -13.87 -22.04 -8.41
CA GLU A 3 -14.94 -21.06 -8.25
C GLU A 3 -14.31 -19.67 -8.06
N LYS A 4 -14.71 -18.70 -8.89
CA LYS A 4 -14.11 -17.35 -8.90
C LYS A 4 -14.25 -16.76 -7.50
N ARG A 5 -13.15 -16.71 -6.75
CA ARG A 5 -13.10 -16.17 -5.39
C ARG A 5 -13.21 -14.65 -5.46
N LYS A 6 -14.45 -14.19 -5.51
CA LYS A 6 -14.80 -12.81 -5.25
C LYS A 6 -15.11 -12.69 -3.77
N ILE A 7 -14.58 -11.67 -3.13
CA ILE A 7 -15.08 -11.20 -1.84
C ILE A 7 -16.57 -10.86 -2.04
N GLU A 8 -17.45 -11.54 -1.31
CA GLU A 8 -18.88 -11.35 -1.41
C GLU A 8 -19.26 -9.92 -0.98
N THR A 9 -20.11 -9.25 -1.78
CA THR A 9 -20.48 -7.84 -1.55
C THR A 9 -21.96 -7.65 -1.25
N SER A 10 -22.78 -8.69 -1.37
CA SER A 10 -24.25 -8.61 -1.28
C SER A 10 -24.77 -8.25 0.12
N ALA A 11 -23.97 -8.46 1.17
CA ALA A 11 -24.33 -8.16 2.56
C ALA A 11 -23.62 -6.92 3.12
N LEU A 12 -22.77 -6.26 2.32
CA LEU A 12 -21.99 -5.10 2.76
C LEU A 12 -22.75 -3.79 2.51
N PRO A 13 -22.51 -2.73 3.31
CA PRO A 13 -22.93 -1.37 2.94
C PRO A 13 -22.43 -1.01 1.54
N GLU A 14 -23.22 -0.27 0.77
CA GLU A 14 -22.93 0.00 -0.65
C GLU A 14 -21.54 0.63 -0.87
N ASN A 15 -21.12 1.55 -0.01
CA ASN A 15 -19.80 2.18 -0.07
C ASN A 15 -18.68 1.14 0.10
N THR A 16 -18.81 0.24 1.07
CA THR A 16 -17.86 -0.86 1.31
C THR A 16 -17.87 -1.83 0.12
N ALA A 17 -19.04 -2.17 -0.41
CA ALA A 17 -19.18 -3.03 -1.58
C ALA A 17 -18.49 -2.41 -2.82
N GLU A 18 -18.59 -1.09 -3.02
CA GLU A 18 -17.87 -0.37 -4.07
C GLU A 18 -16.36 -0.44 -3.88
N SER A 19 -15.86 -0.14 -2.67
CA SER A 19 -14.45 -0.27 -2.31
C SER A 19 -13.89 -1.68 -2.60
N VAL A 20 -14.64 -2.72 -2.23
CA VAL A 20 -14.29 -4.12 -2.53
C VAL A 20 -14.23 -4.38 -4.03
N ARG A 21 -15.22 -3.91 -4.80
CA ARG A 21 -15.23 -4.06 -6.27
C ARG A 21 -14.07 -3.35 -6.95
N LEU A 22 -13.67 -2.18 -6.45
CA LEU A 22 -12.51 -1.44 -6.94
C LEU A 22 -11.22 -2.24 -6.71
N ILE A 23 -10.96 -2.72 -5.50
CA ILE A 23 -9.77 -3.54 -5.21
C ILE A 23 -9.77 -4.83 -6.01
N GLN A 24 -10.90 -5.54 -6.12
CA GLN A 24 -11.00 -6.75 -6.95
C GLN A 24 -10.60 -6.47 -8.41
N ARG A 25 -11.06 -5.36 -8.98
CA ARG A 25 -10.70 -4.98 -10.36
C ARG A 25 -9.19 -4.79 -10.50
N GLU A 26 -8.52 -4.22 -9.50
CA GLU A 26 -7.06 -4.05 -9.51
C GLU A 26 -6.33 -5.38 -9.31
N ILE A 27 -6.82 -6.28 -8.44
CA ILE A 27 -6.28 -7.65 -8.27
C ILE A 27 -6.36 -8.43 -9.59
N GLU A 28 -7.45 -8.30 -10.34
CA GLU A 28 -7.64 -8.99 -11.62
C GLU A 28 -6.66 -8.54 -12.72
N LYS A 29 -5.90 -7.45 -12.52
CA LYS A 29 -4.80 -7.07 -13.41
C LYS A 29 -3.57 -7.96 -13.26
N ILE A 30 -3.41 -8.61 -12.10
CA ILE A 30 -2.29 -9.52 -11.82
C ILE A 30 -2.44 -10.75 -12.72
N VAL A 31 -1.45 -11.04 -13.56
CA VAL A 31 -1.51 -12.18 -14.49
C VAL A 31 -1.02 -13.47 -13.82
N SER A 32 -0.02 -13.36 -12.96
CA SER A 32 0.56 -14.46 -12.19
C SER A 32 -0.45 -14.99 -11.17
N GLU A 33 -1.01 -16.17 -11.43
CA GLU A 33 -2.08 -16.75 -10.60
C GLU A 33 -1.65 -17.00 -9.14
N ASP A 34 -0.38 -17.33 -8.90
CA ASP A 34 0.18 -17.49 -7.55
C ASP A 34 0.18 -16.17 -6.77
N ILE A 35 0.60 -15.08 -7.41
CA ILE A 35 0.61 -13.72 -6.82
C ILE A 35 -0.83 -13.22 -6.61
N LYS A 36 -1.73 -13.49 -7.57
CA LYS A 36 -3.15 -13.13 -7.48
C LYS A 36 -3.82 -13.82 -6.29
N GLU A 37 -3.62 -15.12 -6.15
CA GLU A 37 -4.18 -15.90 -5.04
C GLU A 37 -3.64 -15.44 -3.69
N PHE A 38 -2.33 -15.17 -3.58
CA PHE A 38 -1.74 -14.58 -2.38
C PHE A 38 -2.38 -13.24 -2.02
N THR A 39 -2.64 -12.39 -3.01
CA THR A 39 -3.28 -11.09 -2.80
C THR A 39 -4.73 -11.26 -2.32
N TYR A 40 -5.49 -12.20 -2.90
CA TYR A 40 -6.84 -12.51 -2.45
C TYR A 40 -6.90 -13.07 -1.03
N GLN A 41 -5.97 -13.96 -0.65
CA GLN A 41 -5.87 -14.47 0.73
C GLN A 41 -5.74 -13.33 1.74
N ALA A 42 -4.89 -12.35 1.45
CA ALA A 42 -4.70 -11.19 2.32
C ALA A 42 -5.98 -10.34 2.44
N PHE A 43 -6.62 -9.97 1.32
CA PHE A 43 -7.86 -9.17 1.38
C PHE A 43 -9.06 -9.92 1.96
N ALA A 44 -9.05 -11.25 2.01
CA ALA A 44 -10.07 -12.02 2.72
C ALA A 44 -10.00 -11.84 4.25
N GLU A 45 -8.84 -11.43 4.78
CA GLU A 45 -8.59 -11.26 6.22
C GLU A 45 -8.21 -9.83 6.62
N VAL A 46 -8.32 -8.85 5.71
CA VAL A 46 -8.05 -7.45 6.03
C VAL A 46 -9.09 -6.91 7.00
N ASP A 47 -8.67 -6.04 7.91
CA ASP A 47 -9.57 -5.34 8.82
C ASP A 47 -10.61 -4.52 8.03
N GLU A 48 -11.86 -4.55 8.47
CA GLU A 48 -12.97 -3.91 7.77
C GLU A 48 -12.81 -2.38 7.64
N HIS A 49 -12.06 -1.76 8.56
CA HIS A 49 -11.78 -0.33 8.52
C HIS A 49 -10.98 0.08 7.28
N PHE A 50 -10.21 -0.84 6.67
CA PHE A 50 -9.48 -0.56 5.44
C PHE A 50 -10.41 -0.04 4.32
N TRP A 51 -11.62 -0.57 4.24
CA TRP A 51 -12.56 -0.26 3.16
C TRP A 51 -13.18 1.14 3.25
N THR A 52 -13.21 1.71 4.46
CA THR A 52 -13.88 2.98 4.76
C THR A 52 -12.93 4.06 5.27
N ALA A 53 -11.69 3.71 5.62
CA ALA A 53 -10.72 4.65 6.17
C ALA A 53 -10.31 5.75 5.17
N PRO A 54 -9.99 6.96 5.68
CA PRO A 54 -9.34 7.99 4.87
C PRO A 54 -7.88 7.61 4.56
N ALA A 55 -7.34 8.10 3.46
CA ALA A 55 -5.92 7.92 3.16
C ALA A 55 -5.02 8.72 4.12
N SER A 56 -5.54 9.79 4.73
CA SER A 56 -4.80 10.55 5.74
C SER A 56 -5.69 11.01 6.88
N SER A 57 -5.26 10.74 8.12
CA SER A 57 -5.93 11.28 9.32
C SER A 57 -5.74 12.80 9.47
N SER A 58 -4.68 13.37 8.89
CA SER A 58 -4.38 14.83 8.99
C SER A 58 -4.88 15.65 7.80
N GLY A 59 -5.14 15.02 6.65
CA GLY A 59 -5.49 15.67 5.38
C GLY A 59 -4.40 16.58 4.77
N LYS A 60 -3.25 16.74 5.43
CA LYS A 60 -2.25 17.76 5.09
C LYS A 60 -1.52 17.51 3.78
N TYR A 61 -1.30 16.24 3.43
CA TYR A 61 -0.43 15.87 2.31
C TYR A 61 -1.19 15.25 1.14
N HIS A 62 -2.35 14.65 1.39
CA HIS A 62 -3.10 13.86 0.41
C HIS A 62 -4.07 14.71 -0.42
N PRO A 63 -4.38 14.29 -1.66
CA PRO A 63 -5.46 14.87 -2.45
C PRO A 63 -6.78 14.95 -1.68
N PRO A 64 -7.57 16.03 -1.82
CA PRO A 64 -8.84 16.18 -1.10
C PRO A 64 -9.80 15.01 -1.32
N GLU A 65 -9.81 14.42 -2.51
CA GLU A 65 -10.63 13.24 -2.80
C GLU A 65 -10.26 12.02 -1.94
N ASP A 66 -9.05 11.94 -1.38
CA ASP A 66 -8.58 10.77 -0.61
C ASP A 66 -8.72 10.95 0.91
N ASN A 67 -9.23 12.11 1.38
CA ASN A 67 -9.34 12.42 2.80
C ASN A 67 -10.67 12.01 3.45
N GLY A 68 -11.65 11.57 2.65
CA GLY A 68 -12.96 11.12 3.12
C GLY A 68 -13.09 9.60 3.24
N GLU A 69 -14.32 9.12 3.50
CA GLU A 69 -14.65 7.70 3.55
C GLU A 69 -14.19 6.97 2.27
N GLY A 70 -13.57 5.79 2.42
CA GLY A 70 -12.99 5.00 1.33
C GLY A 70 -11.78 5.64 0.66
N GLY A 71 -11.21 6.68 1.28
CA GLY A 71 -10.07 7.42 0.76
C GLY A 71 -8.82 6.56 0.60
N LEU A 72 -8.60 5.63 1.53
CA LEU A 72 -7.48 4.70 1.44
C LEU A 72 -7.58 3.81 0.18
N VAL A 73 -8.76 3.29 -0.12
CA VAL A 73 -8.98 2.49 -1.33
C VAL A 73 -8.72 3.32 -2.59
N ARG A 74 -9.12 4.59 -2.62
CA ARG A 74 -8.81 5.49 -3.75
C ARG A 74 -7.31 5.73 -3.90
N HIS A 75 -6.58 5.95 -2.81
CA HIS A 75 -5.12 6.05 -2.80
C HIS A 75 -4.49 4.78 -3.40
N VAL A 76 -4.94 3.60 -2.95
CA VAL A 76 -4.44 2.31 -3.44
C VAL A 76 -4.68 2.13 -4.94
N VAL A 77 -5.91 2.39 -5.42
CA VAL A 77 -6.25 2.29 -6.85
C VAL A 77 -5.42 3.27 -7.71
N LYS A 78 -5.21 4.49 -7.24
CA LYS A 78 -4.36 5.49 -7.93
C LYS A 78 -2.92 5.00 -8.04
N GLY A 79 -2.35 4.50 -6.94
CA GLY A 79 -0.95 4.07 -6.95
C GLY A 79 -0.71 2.78 -7.74
N VAL A 80 -1.69 1.87 -7.86
CA VAL A 80 -1.60 0.74 -8.81
C VAL A 80 -1.35 1.23 -10.25
N VAL A 81 -2.04 2.30 -10.67
CA VAL A 81 -1.80 2.90 -12.00
C VAL A 81 -0.36 3.41 -12.13
N VAL A 82 0.18 4.02 -11.07
CA VAL A 82 1.58 4.50 -11.03
C VAL A 82 2.55 3.33 -11.13
N VAL A 83 2.33 2.23 -10.39
CA VAL A 83 3.15 1.01 -10.51
C VAL A 83 3.18 0.49 -11.94
N GLU A 84 2.01 0.39 -12.60
CA GLU A 84 1.92 -0.05 -13.99
C GLU A 84 2.71 0.87 -14.95
N GLN A 85 2.53 2.19 -14.83
CA GLN A 85 3.23 3.14 -15.71
C GLN A 85 4.73 3.18 -15.44
N PHE A 86 5.13 3.12 -14.18
CA PHE A 86 6.53 3.05 -13.77
C PHE A 86 7.17 1.78 -14.34
N GLY A 87 6.55 0.62 -14.13
CA GLY A 87 7.04 -0.66 -14.62
C GLY A 87 7.18 -0.69 -16.15
N ARG A 88 6.19 -0.17 -16.88
CA ARG A 88 6.27 -0.02 -18.35
C ARG A 88 7.46 0.84 -18.78
N ARG A 89 7.62 2.03 -18.18
CA ARG A 89 8.74 2.92 -18.48
C ARG A 89 10.09 2.27 -18.13
N ALA A 90 10.15 1.57 -17.01
CA ALA A 90 11.33 0.91 -16.51
C ALA A 90 11.62 -0.44 -17.20
N LYS A 91 10.76 -0.89 -18.13
CA LYS A 91 10.85 -2.19 -18.83
C LYS A 91 10.86 -3.37 -17.86
N PHE A 92 9.88 -3.39 -16.97
CA PHE A 92 9.62 -4.55 -16.11
C PHE A 92 9.04 -5.69 -16.94
N THR A 93 9.35 -6.92 -16.54
CA THR A 93 8.60 -8.10 -16.97
C THR A 93 7.18 -8.05 -16.43
N LEU A 94 6.26 -8.84 -17.02
CA LEU A 94 4.90 -8.95 -16.49
C LEU A 94 4.89 -9.41 -15.03
N ARG A 95 5.77 -10.36 -14.67
CA ARG A 95 5.89 -10.83 -13.28
C ARG A 95 6.39 -9.72 -12.34
N GLU A 96 7.35 -8.89 -12.75
CA GLU A 96 7.78 -7.73 -11.95
C GLU A 96 6.65 -6.70 -11.76
N ILE A 97 5.78 -6.50 -12.76
CA ILE A 97 4.59 -5.65 -12.62
C ILE A 97 3.60 -6.28 -11.64
N ASP A 98 3.33 -7.58 -11.77
CA ASP A 98 2.44 -8.33 -10.87
C ASP A 98 2.90 -8.26 -9.41
N LEU A 99 4.21 -8.43 -9.15
CA LEU A 99 4.81 -8.28 -7.82
C LEU A 99 4.58 -6.86 -7.27
N GLY A 100 4.80 -5.84 -8.10
CA GLY A 100 4.58 -4.44 -7.72
C GLY A 100 3.12 -4.13 -7.42
N ILE A 101 2.19 -4.62 -8.23
CA ILE A 101 0.75 -4.42 -8.03
C ILE A 101 0.32 -5.08 -6.72
N SER A 102 0.70 -6.34 -6.51
CA SER A 102 0.38 -7.07 -5.27
C SER A 102 0.93 -6.35 -4.04
N ALA A 103 2.22 -6.00 -4.05
CA ALA A 103 2.84 -5.26 -2.94
C ALA A 103 2.14 -3.92 -2.68
N PHE A 104 1.83 -3.16 -3.73
CA PHE A 104 1.16 -1.87 -3.56
C PHE A 104 -0.29 -2.00 -3.07
N LEU A 105 -1.02 -3.02 -3.51
CA LEU A 105 -2.35 -3.29 -2.98
C LEU A 105 -2.33 -3.57 -1.47
N LEU A 106 -1.25 -4.22 -1.01
CA LEU A 106 -1.15 -4.75 0.35
C LEU A 106 -0.37 -3.86 1.33
N HIS A 107 0.25 -2.77 0.88
CA HIS A 107 1.22 -2.02 1.71
C HIS A 107 0.60 -1.38 2.97
N ASP A 108 -0.67 -0.96 2.86
CA ASP A 108 -1.39 -0.19 3.88
C ASP A 108 -2.49 -1.01 4.58
N THR A 109 -2.55 -2.33 4.38
CA THR A 109 -3.58 -3.19 5.00
C THR A 109 -3.52 -3.20 6.52
N CYS A 110 -2.35 -2.93 7.10
CA CYS A 110 -2.12 -2.84 8.54
C CYS A 110 -1.77 -1.42 9.00
N LYS A 111 -2.26 -0.38 8.31
CA LYS A 111 -1.97 1.03 8.60
C LYS A 111 -2.13 1.44 10.06
N ASN A 112 -3.12 0.88 10.76
CA ASN A 112 -3.40 1.16 12.17
C ASN A 112 -3.13 -0.08 13.06
N GLY A 113 -2.26 -0.98 12.60
CA GLY A 113 -2.02 -2.30 13.18
C GLY A 113 -2.73 -3.43 12.42
N VAL A 114 -2.52 -4.68 12.84
CA VAL A 114 -3.23 -5.85 12.29
C VAL A 114 -4.73 -5.78 12.57
N VAL A 115 -5.07 -5.34 13.78
CA VAL A 115 -6.43 -4.98 14.17
C VAL A 115 -6.43 -3.48 14.40
N TRP A 116 -7.32 -2.76 13.72
CA TRP A 116 -7.33 -1.31 13.72
C TRP A 116 -7.98 -0.80 15.01
N THR A 117 -7.15 -0.56 16.03
CA THR A 117 -7.60 -0.13 17.38
C THR A 117 -7.38 1.36 17.64
N SER A 118 -6.63 2.03 16.78
CA SER A 118 -6.29 3.46 16.88
C SER A 118 -6.72 4.19 15.60
N SER A 119 -7.10 5.46 15.73
CA SER A 119 -7.38 6.35 14.59
C SER A 119 -6.10 6.91 13.95
N ASN A 120 -4.96 6.76 14.60
CA ASN A 120 -3.66 7.23 14.12
C ASN A 120 -2.90 6.12 13.42
N THR A 121 -2.29 6.46 12.27
CA THR A 121 -1.38 5.57 11.55
C THR A 121 -0.22 5.14 12.45
N ASP A 122 0.08 3.85 12.44
CA ASP A 122 1.27 3.31 13.06
C ASP A 122 2.48 3.63 12.16
N TYR A 123 3.48 4.32 12.68
CA TYR A 123 4.66 4.70 11.89
C TYR A 123 5.53 3.51 11.45
N THR A 124 5.25 2.32 11.97
CA THR A 124 5.89 1.06 11.61
C THR A 124 4.98 0.15 10.78
N HIS A 125 3.83 0.64 10.27
CA HIS A 125 2.83 -0.19 9.60
C HIS A 125 3.37 -1.00 8.41
N GLY A 126 4.37 -0.50 7.65
CA GLY A 126 5.02 -1.29 6.61
C GLY A 126 5.64 -2.59 7.16
N LEU A 127 6.33 -2.51 8.31
CA LEU A 127 6.89 -3.67 9.01
C LEU A 127 5.78 -4.60 9.53
N ILE A 128 4.72 -4.03 10.09
CA ILE A 128 3.57 -4.79 10.60
C ILE A 128 2.88 -5.55 9.47
N ALA A 129 2.59 -4.87 8.36
CA ALA A 129 1.94 -5.44 7.18
C ALA A 129 2.79 -6.56 6.57
N ALA A 130 4.10 -6.33 6.38
CA ALA A 130 5.00 -7.36 5.88
C ALA A 130 5.02 -8.60 6.77
N LYS A 131 5.08 -8.43 8.10
CA LYS A 131 5.04 -9.54 9.06
C LYS A 131 3.69 -10.27 9.05
N TRP A 132 2.58 -9.53 8.97
CA TRP A 132 1.25 -10.11 8.89
C TRP A 132 1.07 -10.96 7.63
N LEU A 133 1.64 -10.51 6.50
CA LEU A 133 1.59 -11.21 5.23
C LEU A 133 2.37 -12.54 5.20
N GLU A 134 3.30 -12.77 6.14
CA GLU A 134 4.07 -14.02 6.23
C GLU A 134 3.18 -15.25 6.39
N LYS A 135 1.99 -15.12 6.98
CA LYS A 135 1.06 -16.23 7.23
C LYS A 135 0.35 -16.76 5.97
N PHE A 136 0.31 -15.98 4.87
CA PHE A 136 -0.40 -16.37 3.65
C PHE A 136 0.49 -17.14 2.70
N ASP A 137 -0.10 -18.07 1.94
CA ASP A 137 0.66 -18.96 1.07
C ASP A 137 0.97 -18.32 -0.28
N LEU A 138 2.26 -18.34 -0.65
CA LEU A 138 2.76 -18.08 -2.00
C LEU A 138 3.93 -19.02 -2.23
N ALA A 139 3.78 -19.97 -3.16
CA ALA A 139 4.71 -21.09 -3.34
C ALA A 139 6.12 -20.65 -3.77
N ASP A 140 6.22 -19.61 -4.58
CA ASP A 140 7.49 -18.97 -4.94
C ASP A 140 8.00 -18.10 -3.78
N ALA A 141 8.88 -18.68 -2.96
CA ALA A 141 9.45 -17.98 -1.80
C ALA A 141 10.17 -16.67 -2.18
N MET A 142 10.80 -16.60 -3.36
CA MET A 142 11.49 -15.38 -3.81
C MET A 142 10.47 -14.28 -4.15
N ALA A 143 9.41 -14.62 -4.88
CA ALA A 143 8.33 -13.69 -5.17
C ALA A 143 7.67 -13.18 -3.88
N LYS A 144 7.45 -14.06 -2.90
CA LYS A 144 6.92 -13.69 -1.58
C LYS A 144 7.85 -12.69 -0.90
N GLU A 145 9.14 -13.00 -0.80
CA GLU A 145 10.13 -12.11 -0.18
C GLU A 145 10.20 -10.73 -0.86
N GLN A 146 10.08 -10.67 -2.19
CA GLN A 146 10.04 -9.42 -2.94
C GLN A 146 8.80 -8.57 -2.62
N ILE A 147 7.62 -9.20 -2.50
CA ILE A 147 6.38 -8.51 -2.11
C ILE A 147 6.49 -8.01 -0.67
N LEU A 148 6.92 -8.86 0.26
CA LEU A 148 7.08 -8.50 1.68
C LEU A 148 8.08 -7.34 1.87
N SER A 149 9.20 -7.37 1.14
CA SER A 149 10.20 -6.31 1.18
C SER A 149 9.66 -4.99 0.60
N ALA A 150 8.94 -5.06 -0.52
CA ALA A 150 8.31 -3.88 -1.11
C ALA A 150 7.24 -3.26 -0.19
N VAL A 151 6.44 -4.07 0.50
CA VAL A 151 5.49 -3.62 1.53
C VAL A 151 6.22 -2.99 2.71
N ARG A 152 7.25 -3.65 3.25
CA ARG A 152 8.01 -3.15 4.41
C ARG A 152 8.63 -1.79 4.16
N TYR A 153 9.21 -1.61 2.97
CA TYR A 153 10.04 -0.46 2.64
C TYR A 153 9.34 0.57 1.73
N HIS A 154 8.00 0.52 1.60
CA HIS A 154 7.26 1.41 0.69
C HIS A 154 7.39 2.90 1.06
N MET A 155 7.53 3.23 2.34
CA MET A 155 7.67 4.61 2.81
C MET A 155 9.06 5.22 2.58
N ALA A 156 9.99 4.50 1.95
CA ALA A 156 11.34 4.98 1.62
C ALA A 156 12.07 5.65 2.82
N PRO A 157 12.29 6.98 2.91
CA PRO A 157 13.02 7.55 4.04
C PRO A 157 12.22 7.59 5.35
N TRP A 158 10.92 7.24 5.33
CA TRP A 158 10.05 7.21 6.49
C TRP A 158 9.79 5.79 7.01
N CYS A 159 10.70 4.85 6.74
CA CYS A 159 10.68 3.52 7.35
C CYS A 159 11.35 3.55 8.73
N TYR A 160 10.65 3.05 9.74
CA TYR A 160 11.12 2.99 11.13
C TYR A 160 10.93 1.59 11.70
N ALA A 161 11.88 1.16 12.54
CA ALA A 161 11.76 -0.04 13.38
C ALA A 161 10.99 0.26 14.66
N VAL A 162 11.12 1.48 15.18
CA VAL A 162 10.42 1.99 16.37
C VAL A 162 9.90 3.39 16.08
N SER A 163 8.71 3.69 16.60
CA SER A 163 8.00 4.97 16.41
C SER A 163 8.92 6.21 16.55
N PRO A 164 8.98 7.09 15.52
CA PRO A 164 9.73 8.36 15.53
C PRO A 164 9.22 9.40 16.53
N TYR A 165 8.02 9.21 17.11
CA TYR A 165 7.31 10.24 17.89
C TYR A 165 7.05 9.84 19.35
N ASP A 166 7.74 8.82 19.84
CA ASP A 166 7.70 8.51 21.28
C ASP A 166 8.34 9.68 22.06
N GLU A 167 7.68 10.15 23.12
CA GLU A 167 8.18 11.23 24.00
C GLU A 167 9.32 10.76 24.93
N ARG A 168 10.29 10.01 24.38
CA ARG A 168 11.48 9.55 25.08
C ARG A 168 12.68 9.46 24.13
N PRO A 169 13.90 9.55 24.66
CA PRO A 169 15.09 9.22 23.88
C PRO A 169 15.08 7.76 23.41
N TYR A 170 15.63 7.52 22.23
CA TYR A 170 15.96 6.17 21.80
C TYR A 170 17.12 5.60 22.60
N THR A 171 17.05 4.30 22.86
CA THR A 171 18.23 3.52 23.21
C THR A 171 19.17 3.43 22.01
N LYS A 172 20.45 3.18 22.26
CA LYS A 172 21.44 2.95 21.18
C LYS A 172 21.01 1.81 20.24
N GLN A 173 20.33 0.79 20.78
CA GLN A 173 19.81 -0.33 20.00
C GLN A 173 18.72 0.14 19.03
N GLU A 174 17.74 0.90 19.51
CA GLU A 174 16.65 1.42 18.67
C GLU A 174 17.17 2.40 17.61
N MET A 175 18.15 3.24 17.94
CA MET A 175 18.82 4.11 16.98
C MET A 175 19.46 3.31 15.84
N ASN A 176 20.18 2.23 16.19
CA ASN A 176 20.80 1.37 15.19
C ASN A 176 19.76 0.66 14.33
N GLN A 177 18.66 0.15 14.94
CA GLN A 177 17.57 -0.48 14.19
C GLN A 177 16.90 0.48 13.21
N ASN A 178 16.59 1.71 13.63
CA ASN A 178 16.04 2.73 12.74
C ASN A 178 17.02 3.10 11.61
N LEU A 179 18.32 3.17 11.91
CA LEU A 179 19.35 3.41 10.90
C LEU A 179 19.43 2.26 9.88
N ASP A 180 19.31 1.02 10.33
CA ASP A 180 19.32 -0.17 9.47
C ASP A 180 18.08 -0.19 8.56
N GLU A 181 16.87 0.07 9.09
CA GLU A 181 15.64 0.17 8.30
C GLU A 181 15.75 1.26 7.23
N LEU A 182 16.17 2.47 7.63
CA LEU A 182 16.34 3.60 6.72
C LEU A 182 17.37 3.26 5.63
N THR A 183 18.53 2.72 6.03
CA THR A 183 19.59 2.37 5.08
C THR A 183 19.08 1.36 4.08
N ARG A 184 18.38 0.30 4.52
CA ARG A 184 17.83 -0.70 3.61
C ARG A 184 16.76 -0.13 2.68
N ALA A 185 15.86 0.71 3.18
CA ALA A 185 14.81 1.33 2.39
C ALA A 185 15.37 2.28 1.31
N MET A 186 16.52 2.89 1.56
CA MET A 186 17.19 3.81 0.64
C MET A 186 17.97 3.12 -0.49
N TYR A 187 18.15 1.80 -0.43
CA TYR A 187 18.70 0.98 -1.53
C TYR A 187 17.65 0.00 -2.07
N PRO A 188 16.58 0.50 -2.70
CA PRO A 188 15.47 -0.34 -3.12
C PRO A 188 15.84 -1.21 -4.33
N THR A 189 15.25 -2.41 -4.38
CA THR A 189 15.15 -3.17 -5.63
C THR A 189 14.24 -2.45 -6.63
N ARG A 190 14.17 -2.94 -7.88
CA ARG A 190 13.30 -2.33 -8.90
C ARG A 190 11.83 -2.32 -8.47
N VAL A 191 11.33 -3.44 -7.95
CA VAL A 191 9.94 -3.56 -7.49
C VAL A 191 9.68 -2.65 -6.29
N GLU A 192 10.56 -2.66 -5.28
CA GLU A 192 10.50 -1.74 -4.14
C GLU A 192 10.46 -0.28 -4.61
N LYS A 193 11.30 0.09 -5.57
CA LYS A 193 11.32 1.46 -6.09
C LYS A 193 10.00 1.85 -6.77
N ALA A 194 9.38 0.94 -7.51
CA ALA A 194 8.07 1.19 -8.12
C ALA A 194 6.98 1.45 -7.06
N VAL A 195 6.99 0.67 -5.98
CA VAL A 195 6.05 0.81 -4.85
C VAL A 195 6.29 2.11 -4.08
N GLN A 196 7.56 2.44 -3.80
CA GLN A 196 7.94 3.71 -3.15
C GLN A 196 7.50 4.94 -3.95
N GLU A 197 7.73 4.92 -5.27
CA GLU A 197 7.29 6.01 -6.13
C GLU A 197 5.77 6.07 -6.20
N ALA A 198 5.09 4.91 -6.32
CA ALA A 198 3.64 4.86 -6.34
C ALA A 198 3.02 5.48 -5.09
N ASP A 199 3.47 5.09 -3.89
CA ASP A 199 2.99 5.66 -2.63
C ASP A 199 3.30 7.15 -2.57
N TYR A 200 4.55 7.53 -2.86
CA TYR A 200 4.95 8.93 -2.82
C TYR A 200 4.07 9.80 -3.70
N TRP A 201 3.81 9.42 -4.96
CA TRP A 201 3.06 10.23 -5.91
C TRP A 201 1.55 10.19 -5.64
N SER A 202 0.96 9.03 -5.35
CA SER A 202 -0.49 8.94 -5.08
C SER A 202 -0.88 9.67 -3.78
N SER A 203 0.08 9.90 -2.88
CA SER A 203 -0.12 10.61 -1.62
C SER A 203 0.09 12.13 -1.68
N ARG A 204 0.36 12.75 -2.84
CA ARG A 204 0.57 14.22 -2.95
C ARG A 204 -0.68 14.99 -3.36
N GLN A 205 -0.98 16.07 -2.65
CA GLN A 205 -1.99 17.07 -3.03
C GLN A 205 -1.87 17.53 -4.48
N SER A 206 -0.64 17.73 -4.98
CA SER A 206 -0.37 18.14 -6.36
C SER A 206 -0.75 17.10 -7.42
N MET A 207 -1.06 15.87 -7.00
CA MET A 207 -1.55 14.80 -7.86
C MET A 207 -3.08 14.66 -7.82
N SER A 208 -3.78 15.63 -7.20
CA SER A 208 -5.23 15.75 -7.32
C SER A 208 -5.60 16.16 -8.75
N TYR A 209 -6.63 15.53 -9.30
CA TYR A 209 -7.20 15.91 -10.60
C TYR A 209 -8.42 16.83 -10.46
N PHE A 210 -8.75 17.26 -9.25
CA PHE A 210 -9.82 18.24 -9.06
C PHE A 210 -9.39 19.64 -9.54
N PRO A 211 -10.17 20.27 -10.43
CA PRO A 211 -9.92 21.63 -10.88
C PRO A 211 -9.83 22.60 -9.69
N GLY A 212 -8.79 23.43 -9.66
CA GLY A 212 -8.61 24.47 -8.63
C GLY A 212 -7.94 24.01 -7.32
N VAL A 213 -7.57 22.73 -7.19
CA VAL A 213 -6.82 22.21 -6.03
C VAL A 213 -5.33 22.06 -6.32
N ALA A 214 -4.97 21.51 -7.50
CA ALA A 214 -3.58 21.16 -7.83
C ALA A 214 -3.07 21.78 -9.14
N VAL A 215 -3.96 22.21 -10.03
CA VAL A 215 -3.59 22.85 -11.30
C VAL A 215 -4.10 24.28 -11.29
N ASP A 216 -3.27 25.20 -10.79
CA ASP A 216 -3.48 26.62 -11.08
C ASP A 216 -2.92 26.88 -12.48
N PHE A 217 -3.81 27.02 -13.47
CA PHE A 217 -3.43 27.39 -14.84
C PHE A 217 -2.92 28.84 -14.95
N LYS A 218 -2.77 29.57 -13.83
CA LYS A 218 -2.19 30.91 -13.82
C LYS A 218 -0.68 30.88 -14.01
N SER A 219 -0.29 30.69 -15.27
CA SER A 219 0.74 31.42 -16.02
C SER A 219 1.41 30.49 -17.03
N LEU A 220 0.77 30.37 -18.20
CA LEU A 220 1.48 30.27 -19.48
C LEU A 220 1.25 31.59 -20.22
#